data_AF-A0A7X2MGZ4-F1
#
_entry.id   AF-A0A7X2MGZ4-F1
#
_cell.length_a   1.000
_cell.length_b   1.000
_cell.length_c   1.000
_cell.angle_alpha   90.00
_cell.angle_beta   90.00
_cell.angle_gamma   90.00
#
_symmetry.space_group_name_H-M   'P 1'
#
loop_
_entity.id
_entity.type
_entity.pdbx_description
1 polymer ?
#
loop_
_entity_poly.entity_id
_entity_poly.type
_entity_poly.pdbx_seq_one_letter_code
_entity_poly.pdbx_strand_id
1 'polypeptide(L)'
;MKKYIQNIGIIGLFAIISYLYVWSFVRTGVIYVSSDRVFHIERLEEAYRTLKSGHLLSYISTYSAARVGIATGQGYPSINLIIYGLIRLILVKPVVSYYSYIMVEQFFGLIVAFYAGWVFFKGSKKSALIFAVILRTSTYVMYNDFGRADVGEAWALIFVPLALIGYYLIIARKEYIKGVLILSLGLSLEIYSHILTTVITILFLLVVYILHLLNDRKNVITEIKALMMSAILFGRL
;
A
#
# COMPACT_ATOMS: atom_id res chain seq x y z
N MET A 1 -14.73 25.55 -11.97
CA MET A 1 -13.86 25.01 -13.05
C MET A 1 -12.38 24.91 -12.68
N LYS A 2 -11.69 25.98 -12.24
CA LYS A 2 -10.23 25.97 -11.95
C LYS A 2 -9.75 24.87 -10.98
N LYS A 3 -10.50 24.59 -9.90
CA LYS A 3 -10.19 23.53 -8.92
C LYS A 3 -10.29 22.11 -9.53
N TYR A 4 -11.27 21.87 -10.40
CA TYR A 4 -11.45 20.59 -11.09
C TYR A 4 -10.33 20.32 -12.09
N ILE A 5 -9.97 21.32 -12.90
CA ILE A 5 -8.86 21.24 -13.85
C ILE A 5 -7.54 20.95 -13.13
N GLN A 6 -7.28 21.59 -11.99
CA GLN A 6 -6.11 21.31 -11.17
C GLN A 6 -6.08 19.88 -10.62
N ASN A 7 -7.22 19.35 -10.16
CA ASN A 7 -7.28 17.98 -9.65
C ASN A 7 -7.06 16.96 -10.78
N ILE A 8 -7.65 17.19 -11.96
CA ILE A 8 -7.41 16.37 -13.16
C ILE A 8 -5.93 16.43 -13.56
N GLY A 9 -5.31 17.61 -13.50
CA GLY A 9 -3.89 17.78 -13.77
C GLY A 9 -2.98 16.97 -12.83
N ILE A 10 -3.31 16.92 -11.52
CA ILE A 10 -2.56 16.12 -10.54
C ILE A 10 -2.69 14.62 -10.85
N ILE A 11 -3.91 14.15 -11.14
CA ILE A 11 -4.14 12.74 -11.47
C ILE A 11 -3.42 12.35 -12.76
N GLY A 12 -3.48 13.20 -13.79
CA GLY A 12 -2.73 13.00 -15.04
C GLY A 12 -1.23 12.94 -14.81
N LEU A 13 -0.69 13.82 -13.96
CA LEU A 13 0.72 13.78 -13.57
C LEU A 13 1.09 12.48 -12.85
N PHE A 14 0.25 11.98 -11.94
CA PHE A 14 0.49 10.70 -11.28
C PHE A 14 0.50 9.53 -12.26
N ALA A 15 -0.41 9.50 -13.23
CA ALA A 15 -0.41 8.48 -14.28
C ALA A 15 0.89 8.51 -15.11
N ILE A 16 1.38 9.71 -15.45
CA ILE A 16 2.65 9.89 -16.17
C ILE A 16 3.83 9.40 -15.33
N ILE A 17 3.91 9.79 -14.06
CA ILE A 17 5.00 9.36 -13.15
C ILE A 17 5.00 7.85 -13.01
N SER A 18 3.84 7.23 -12.76
CA SER A 18 3.72 5.77 -12.65
C SER A 18 4.13 5.05 -13.92
N TYR A 19 3.75 5.57 -15.10
CA TYR A 19 4.20 5.01 -16.38
C TYR A 19 5.72 5.08 -16.52
N LEU A 20 6.30 6.26 -16.28
CA LEU A 20 7.75 6.47 -16.36
C LEU A 20 8.53 5.60 -15.36
N TYR A 21 7.94 5.33 -14.18
CA TYR A 21 8.52 4.50 -13.13
C TYR A 21 8.85 3.08 -13.60
N VAL A 22 8.06 2.53 -14.54
CA VAL A 22 8.26 1.18 -15.09
C VAL A 22 8.72 1.16 -16.55
N TRP A 23 8.78 2.32 -17.20
CA TRP A 23 8.93 2.45 -18.65
C TRP A 23 10.22 1.81 -19.20
N SER A 24 11.36 2.04 -18.55
CA SER A 24 12.63 1.43 -18.96
C SER A 24 12.59 -0.10 -18.87
N PHE A 25 11.97 -0.61 -17.81
CA PHE A 25 11.89 -2.04 -17.53
C PHE A 25 10.92 -2.78 -18.46
N VAL A 26 9.74 -2.22 -18.75
CA VAL A 26 8.79 -2.90 -19.64
C VAL A 26 9.32 -3.05 -21.07
N ARG A 27 10.20 -2.14 -21.50
CA ARG A 27 10.81 -2.13 -22.84
C ARG A 27 11.84 -3.24 -23.05
N THR A 28 12.44 -3.75 -21.99
CA THR A 28 13.46 -4.80 -22.09
C THR A 28 12.84 -6.17 -22.36
N GLY A 29 11.53 -6.32 -22.13
CA GLY A 29 10.82 -7.58 -22.32
C GLY A 29 11.17 -8.67 -21.30
N VAL A 30 11.92 -8.33 -20.24
CA VAL A 30 12.33 -9.25 -19.20
C VAL A 30 12.03 -8.70 -17.81
N ILE A 31 11.79 -9.58 -16.84
CA ILE A 31 11.75 -9.22 -15.43
C ILE A 31 13.14 -9.43 -14.85
N TYR A 32 13.81 -8.36 -14.42
CA TYR A 32 15.15 -8.39 -13.85
C TYR A 32 15.24 -9.24 -12.59
N VAL A 33 16.43 -9.77 -12.30
CA VAL A 33 16.70 -10.58 -11.09
C VAL A 33 16.60 -9.70 -9.84
N SER A 34 15.95 -10.21 -8.81
CA SER A 34 15.83 -9.62 -7.47
C SER A 34 15.76 -10.75 -6.44
N SER A 35 15.94 -10.44 -5.14
CA SER A 35 16.05 -11.46 -4.09
C SER A 35 14.81 -12.36 -3.98
N ASP A 36 13.61 -11.76 -3.93
CA ASP A 36 12.37 -12.48 -3.61
C ASP A 36 11.50 -12.69 -4.85
N ARG A 37 12.00 -12.27 -6.03
CA ARG A 37 11.29 -12.26 -7.31
C ARG A 37 10.54 -13.55 -7.59
N VAL A 38 11.25 -14.68 -7.50
CA VAL A 38 10.74 -15.98 -7.96
C VAL A 38 9.52 -16.36 -7.14
N PHE A 39 9.62 -16.22 -5.82
CA PHE A 39 8.52 -16.47 -4.90
C PHE A 39 7.30 -15.59 -5.21
N HIS A 40 7.50 -14.28 -5.40
CA HIS A 40 6.37 -13.38 -5.66
C HIS A 40 5.76 -13.55 -7.06
N ILE A 41 6.55 -13.81 -8.10
CA ILE A 41 6.02 -14.10 -9.45
C ILE A 41 5.16 -15.36 -9.43
N GLU A 42 5.59 -16.42 -8.74
CA GLU A 42 4.79 -17.62 -8.61
C GLU A 42 3.45 -17.36 -7.94
N ARG A 43 3.42 -16.55 -6.87
CA ARG A 43 2.18 -16.14 -6.21
C ARG A 43 1.28 -15.29 -7.09
N LEU A 44 1.85 -14.41 -7.91
CA LEU A 44 1.11 -13.60 -8.87
C LEU A 44 0.45 -14.50 -9.95
N GLU A 45 1.18 -15.46 -10.49
CA GLU A 45 0.63 -16.43 -11.45
C GLU A 45 -0.39 -17.39 -10.82
N GLU A 46 -0.22 -17.77 -9.55
CA GLU A 46 -1.24 -18.50 -8.77
C GLU A 46 -2.55 -17.71 -8.69
N ALA A 47 -2.48 -16.41 -8.35
CA ALA A 47 -3.65 -15.54 -8.29
C ALA A 47 -4.36 -15.45 -9.65
N TYR A 48 -3.60 -15.28 -10.74
CA TYR A 48 -4.15 -15.31 -12.10
C TYR A 48 -4.88 -16.63 -12.43
N ARG A 49 -4.25 -17.78 -12.15
CA ARG A 49 -4.84 -19.09 -12.46
C ARG A 49 -6.07 -19.39 -11.60
N THR A 50 -6.05 -18.96 -10.34
CA THR A 50 -7.19 -19.03 -9.42
C THR A 50 -8.39 -18.27 -10.00
N LEU A 51 -8.20 -17.01 -10.39
CA LEU A 51 -9.24 -16.21 -11.05
C LEU A 51 -9.74 -16.84 -12.34
N LYS A 52 -8.82 -17.33 -13.19
CA LYS A 52 -9.18 -18.01 -14.45
C LYS A 52 -10.02 -19.27 -14.22
N SER A 53 -9.86 -19.94 -13.07
CA SER A 53 -10.64 -21.12 -12.68
C SER A 53 -12.01 -20.78 -12.07
N GLY A 54 -12.38 -19.49 -11.99
CA GLY A 54 -13.64 -19.04 -11.41
C GLY A 54 -13.61 -18.82 -9.89
N HIS A 55 -12.44 -18.88 -9.26
CA HIS A 55 -12.26 -18.67 -7.83
C HIS A 55 -11.58 -17.33 -7.55
N LEU A 56 -11.97 -16.63 -6.48
CA LEU A 56 -11.40 -15.31 -6.16
C LEU A 56 -10.01 -15.40 -5.50
N LEU A 57 -9.86 -16.33 -4.56
CA LEU A 57 -8.64 -16.57 -3.80
C LEU A 57 -8.45 -18.07 -3.60
N SER A 58 -7.20 -18.50 -3.42
CA SER A 58 -6.86 -19.87 -3.05
C SER A 58 -6.02 -19.86 -1.77
N TYR A 59 -6.41 -20.69 -0.80
CA TYR A 59 -5.65 -20.89 0.43
C TYR A 59 -4.48 -21.87 0.25
N ILE A 60 -4.57 -22.73 -0.77
CA ILE A 60 -3.54 -23.71 -1.13
C ILE A 60 -3.07 -23.38 -2.54
N SER A 61 -1.80 -23.02 -2.66
CA SER A 61 -1.20 -22.74 -3.95
C SER A 61 -0.91 -24.07 -4.65
N THR A 62 -1.57 -24.32 -5.79
CA THR A 62 -1.51 -25.60 -6.52
C THR A 62 -0.84 -25.48 -7.88
N TYR A 63 -0.63 -24.24 -8.35
CA TYR A 63 0.05 -23.93 -9.61
C TYR A 63 1.46 -23.36 -9.41
N SER A 64 1.83 -22.95 -8.20
CA SER A 64 3.19 -22.57 -7.77
C SER A 64 3.97 -23.72 -7.12
N ALA A 65 5.25 -23.49 -6.76
CA ALA A 65 6.09 -24.39 -5.96
C ALA A 65 6.10 -25.85 -6.48
N ALA A 66 6.37 -26.05 -7.77
CA ALA A 66 6.36 -27.37 -8.41
C ALA A 66 5.05 -28.16 -8.25
N ARG A 67 3.92 -27.48 -7.97
CA ARG A 67 2.58 -28.05 -7.82
C ARG A 67 2.43 -29.03 -6.66
N VAL A 68 3.27 -28.92 -5.62
CA VAL A 68 3.19 -29.81 -4.44
C VAL A 68 2.06 -29.45 -3.48
N GLY A 69 1.38 -28.31 -3.68
CA GLY A 69 0.33 -27.82 -2.80
C GLY A 69 0.89 -27.19 -1.53
N ILE A 70 1.00 -25.86 -1.49
CA ILE A 70 1.54 -25.13 -0.31
C ILE A 70 0.55 -24.09 0.19
N ALA A 71 0.31 -24.06 1.50
CA ALA A 71 -0.55 -23.11 2.18
C ALA A 71 0.07 -21.70 2.32
N THR A 72 0.70 -21.19 1.26
CA THR A 72 1.41 -19.90 1.24
C THR A 72 0.50 -18.74 1.61
N GLY A 73 -0.79 -18.81 1.28
CA GLY A 73 -1.80 -17.80 1.60
C GLY A 73 -2.09 -17.65 3.10
N GLN A 74 -1.70 -18.59 3.96
CA GLN A 74 -1.85 -18.44 5.42
C GLN A 74 -0.77 -17.54 6.04
N GLY A 75 0.46 -17.61 5.52
CA GLY A 75 1.57 -16.78 6.00
C GLY A 75 1.69 -15.44 5.29
N TYR A 76 1.14 -15.34 4.08
CA TYR A 76 1.25 -14.16 3.23
C TYR A 76 -0.12 -13.70 2.70
N PRO A 77 -0.56 -12.49 3.06
CA PRO A 77 -1.77 -11.89 2.53
C PRO A 77 -1.76 -11.88 0.99
N SER A 78 -2.93 -12.14 0.38
CA SER A 78 -3.05 -12.36 -1.06
C SER A 78 -4.09 -11.48 -1.76
N ILE A 79 -4.76 -10.58 -1.03
CA ILE A 79 -5.79 -9.70 -1.58
C ILE A 79 -5.21 -8.74 -2.62
N ASN A 80 -4.03 -8.18 -2.35
CA ASN A 80 -3.32 -7.33 -3.31
C ASN A 80 -2.94 -8.06 -4.62
N LEU A 81 -2.87 -9.38 -4.63
CA LEU A 81 -2.54 -10.18 -5.81
C LEU A 81 -3.73 -10.32 -6.78
N ILE A 82 -4.97 -10.12 -6.32
CA ILE A 82 -6.16 -10.12 -7.18
C ILE A 82 -6.00 -9.09 -8.30
N ILE A 83 -5.42 -7.92 -7.98
CA ILE A 83 -5.21 -6.84 -8.93
C ILE A 83 -4.27 -7.29 -10.06
N TYR A 84 -3.19 -8.00 -9.75
CA TYR A 84 -2.35 -8.61 -10.78
C TYR A 84 -3.13 -9.62 -11.61
N GLY A 85 -3.90 -10.51 -10.97
CA GLY A 85 -4.68 -11.52 -11.66
C GLY A 85 -5.65 -10.93 -12.69
N LEU A 86 -6.33 -9.83 -12.34
CA LEU A 86 -7.21 -9.08 -13.26
C LEU A 86 -6.43 -8.45 -14.43
N ILE A 87 -5.31 -7.80 -14.15
CA ILE A 87 -4.41 -7.25 -15.19
C ILE A 87 -3.93 -8.36 -16.13
N ARG A 88 -3.59 -9.52 -15.56
CA ARG A 88 -3.04 -10.68 -16.25
C ARG A 88 -4.07 -11.39 -17.15
N LEU A 89 -5.35 -11.35 -16.79
CA LEU A 89 -6.47 -11.81 -17.61
C LEU A 89 -6.65 -10.92 -18.86
N ILE A 90 -6.46 -9.61 -18.73
CA ILE A 90 -6.66 -8.64 -19.83
C ILE A 90 -5.45 -8.60 -20.77
N LEU A 91 -4.23 -8.47 -20.24
CA LEU A 91 -3.03 -8.21 -21.04
C LEU A 91 -2.35 -9.47 -21.58
N VAL A 92 -2.64 -10.65 -21.00
CA VAL A 92 -2.16 -11.98 -21.39
C VAL A 92 -0.64 -12.21 -21.32
N LYS A 93 0.21 -11.19 -21.47
CA LYS A 93 1.68 -11.28 -21.45
C LYS A 93 2.23 -11.07 -20.04
N PRO A 94 2.89 -12.07 -19.40
CA PRO A 94 3.34 -11.98 -18.00
C PRO A 94 4.20 -10.75 -17.68
N VAL A 95 5.20 -10.45 -18.51
CA VAL A 95 6.13 -9.34 -18.27
C VAL A 95 5.40 -8.00 -18.28
N VAL A 96 4.52 -7.79 -19.26
CA VAL A 96 3.74 -6.55 -19.36
C VAL A 96 2.75 -6.45 -18.19
N SER A 97 2.13 -7.56 -17.79
CA SER A 97 1.23 -7.62 -16.63
C SER A 97 1.96 -7.29 -15.31
N TYR A 98 3.17 -7.80 -15.12
CA TYR A 98 3.99 -7.52 -13.93
C TYR A 98 4.34 -6.04 -13.82
N TYR A 99 4.83 -5.41 -14.88
CA TYR A 99 5.13 -3.98 -14.86
C TYR A 99 3.88 -3.10 -14.81
N SER A 100 2.77 -3.53 -15.40
CA SER A 100 1.48 -2.84 -15.25
C SER A 100 0.96 -2.91 -13.82
N TYR A 101 1.22 -4.01 -13.11
CA TYR A 101 0.88 -4.16 -11.71
C TYR A 101 1.69 -3.19 -10.82
N ILE A 102 3.00 -3.08 -11.04
CA ILE A 102 3.84 -2.06 -10.37
C ILE A 102 3.39 -0.64 -10.72
N MET A 103 2.99 -0.38 -11.98
CA MET A 103 2.46 0.92 -12.38
C MET A 103 1.18 1.29 -11.59
N VAL A 104 0.28 0.34 -11.40
CA VAL A 104 -0.96 0.54 -10.62
C VAL A 104 -0.65 0.76 -9.13
N GLU A 105 0.25 -0.05 -8.57
CA GLU A 105 0.78 0.08 -7.21
C GLU A 105 1.34 1.51 -6.99
N GLN A 106 2.21 1.97 -7.88
CA GLN A 106 2.80 3.31 -7.82
C GLN A 106 1.76 4.43 -7.95
N PHE A 107 0.75 4.25 -8.82
CA PHE A 107 -0.32 5.22 -9.01
C PHE A 107 -1.18 5.38 -7.76
N PHE A 108 -1.59 4.27 -7.13
CA PHE A 108 -2.31 4.31 -5.86
C PHE A 108 -1.45 4.86 -4.73
N GLY A 109 -0.17 4.47 -4.68
CA GLY A 109 0.83 5.04 -3.78
C GLY A 109 0.85 6.57 -3.82
N LEU A 110 0.92 7.16 -5.01
CA LEU A 110 0.94 8.61 -5.19
C LEU A 110 -0.36 9.27 -4.71
N ILE A 111 -1.52 8.67 -4.99
CA ILE A 111 -2.82 9.18 -4.53
C ILE A 111 -2.92 9.18 -3.01
N VAL A 112 -2.57 8.06 -2.36
CA VAL A 112 -2.67 7.92 -0.90
C VAL A 112 -1.67 8.84 -0.21
N ALA A 113 -0.43 8.90 -0.69
CA ALA A 113 0.58 9.80 -0.16
C ALA A 113 0.17 11.28 -0.34
N PHE A 114 -0.42 11.64 -1.50
CA PHE A 114 -0.93 12.98 -1.72
C PHE A 114 -2.05 13.34 -0.75
N TYR A 115 -2.99 12.42 -0.52
CA TYR A 115 -4.05 12.63 0.46
C TYR A 115 -3.48 12.86 1.86
N ALA A 116 -2.56 12.00 2.31
CA ALA A 116 -1.92 12.13 3.61
C ALA A 116 -1.18 13.48 3.74
N GLY A 117 -0.38 13.84 2.73
CA GLY A 117 0.32 15.13 2.67
C GLY A 117 -0.65 16.32 2.66
N TRP A 118 -1.75 16.23 1.92
CA TRP A 118 -2.76 17.30 1.84
C TRP A 118 -3.39 17.58 3.20
N VAL A 119 -3.70 16.53 3.97
CA VAL A 119 -4.20 16.68 5.34
C VAL A 119 -3.11 17.25 6.27
N PHE A 120 -1.89 16.73 6.21
CA PHE A 120 -0.79 17.15 7.08
C PHE A 120 -0.40 18.62 6.85
N PHE A 121 -0.28 19.04 5.59
CA PHE A 121 0.08 20.41 5.20
C PHE A 121 -1.12 21.35 5.10
N LYS A 122 -2.18 21.10 5.90
CA LYS A 122 -3.34 21.97 6.06
C LYS A 122 -3.98 22.43 4.74
N GLY A 123 -4.02 21.52 3.76
CA GLY A 123 -4.63 21.76 2.45
C GLY A 123 -3.68 22.25 1.35
N SER A 124 -2.38 22.42 1.63
CA SER A 124 -1.39 22.83 0.64
C SER A 124 -1.16 21.74 -0.42
N LYS A 125 -1.77 21.92 -1.60
CA LYS A 125 -1.60 21.00 -2.74
C LYS A 125 -0.14 20.90 -3.21
N LYS A 126 0.62 22.01 -3.16
CA LYS A 126 2.03 22.02 -3.57
C LYS A 126 2.87 21.14 -2.64
N SER A 127 2.72 21.31 -1.33
CA SER A 127 3.45 20.52 -0.34
C SER A 127 3.05 19.05 -0.38
N ALA A 128 1.74 18.77 -0.55
CA ALA A 128 1.23 17.41 -0.72
C ALA A 128 1.78 16.72 -1.97
N LEU A 129 1.88 17.43 -3.10
CA LEU A 129 2.44 16.92 -4.34
C LEU A 129 3.92 16.58 -4.18
N ILE A 130 4.70 17.50 -3.61
CA ILE A 130 6.13 17.29 -3.35
C ILE A 130 6.32 16.07 -2.44
N PHE A 131 5.55 15.98 -1.35
CA PHE A 131 5.60 14.84 -0.44
C PHE A 131 5.27 13.51 -1.14
N ALA A 132 4.19 13.46 -1.91
CA ALA A 132 3.77 12.24 -2.59
C ALA A 132 4.84 11.72 -3.56
N VAL A 133 5.39 12.61 -4.39
CA VAL A 133 6.43 12.25 -5.36
C VAL A 133 7.69 11.79 -4.64
N ILE A 134 8.21 12.57 -3.70
CA ILE A 134 9.45 12.22 -2.97
C ILE A 134 9.31 10.86 -2.25
N LEU A 135 8.18 10.63 -1.58
CA LEU A 135 7.95 9.38 -0.87
C LEU A 135 7.92 8.19 -1.83
N ARG A 136 7.12 8.28 -2.89
CA ARG A 136 6.88 7.15 -3.80
C ARG A 136 8.00 6.92 -4.81
N THR A 137 8.90 7.89 -5.00
CA THR A 137 10.14 7.69 -5.77
C THR A 137 11.36 7.61 -4.86
N SER A 138 11.18 7.36 -3.57
CA SER A 138 12.29 7.18 -2.64
C SER A 138 13.06 5.89 -2.96
N THR A 139 14.34 5.88 -2.60
CA THR A 139 15.21 4.71 -2.80
C THR A 139 14.69 3.47 -2.11
N TYR A 140 14.03 3.61 -0.96
CA TYR A 140 13.46 2.47 -0.23
C TYR A 140 12.31 1.81 -0.99
N VAL A 141 11.35 2.61 -1.49
CA VAL A 141 10.22 2.11 -2.29
C VAL A 141 10.74 1.45 -3.57
N MET A 142 11.65 2.13 -4.30
CA MET A 142 12.26 1.59 -5.51
C MET A 142 13.04 0.31 -5.26
N TYR A 143 13.79 0.24 -4.16
CA TYR A 143 14.51 -0.96 -3.78
C TYR A 143 13.54 -2.11 -3.49
N ASN A 144 12.42 -1.83 -2.82
CA ASN A 144 11.45 -2.87 -2.53
C ASN A 144 10.74 -3.38 -3.80
N ASP A 145 10.43 -2.49 -4.76
CA ASP A 145 9.78 -2.86 -6.01
C ASP A 145 10.69 -3.64 -6.97
N PHE A 146 11.96 -3.21 -7.10
CA PHE A 146 12.86 -3.72 -8.13
C PHE A 146 14.05 -4.52 -7.60
N GLY A 147 14.66 -4.09 -6.49
CA GLY A 147 15.86 -4.72 -5.92
C GLY A 147 15.56 -5.96 -5.09
N ARG A 148 14.49 -5.90 -4.27
CA ARG A 148 13.96 -7.01 -3.48
C ARG A 148 12.83 -7.72 -4.22
N ALA A 149 11.92 -6.94 -4.81
CA ALA A 149 10.63 -7.36 -5.37
C ALA A 149 9.71 -8.04 -4.36
N ASP A 150 9.66 -7.51 -3.13
CA ASP A 150 8.68 -7.95 -2.15
C ASP A 150 7.35 -7.24 -2.39
N VAL A 151 6.47 -7.96 -3.09
CA VAL A 151 5.13 -7.48 -3.46
C VAL A 151 4.25 -7.20 -2.24
N GLY A 152 4.42 -7.95 -1.16
CA GLY A 152 3.62 -7.74 0.04
C GLY A 152 3.97 -6.40 0.68
N GLU A 153 5.25 -6.21 0.99
CA GLU A 153 5.72 -4.96 1.59
C GLU A 153 5.48 -3.75 0.67
N ALA A 154 5.69 -3.88 -0.64
CA ALA A 154 5.51 -2.78 -1.59
C ALA A 154 4.10 -2.20 -1.51
N TRP A 155 3.10 -3.09 -1.51
CA TRP A 155 1.71 -2.72 -1.38
C TRP A 155 1.38 -2.16 0.01
N ALA A 156 1.97 -2.71 1.08
CA ALA A 156 1.78 -2.16 2.42
C ALA A 156 2.31 -0.70 2.53
N LEU A 157 3.42 -0.38 1.85
CA LEU A 157 3.98 0.97 1.83
C LEU A 157 3.07 2.02 1.17
N ILE A 158 2.08 1.62 0.36
CA ILE A 158 1.01 2.53 -0.12
C ILE A 158 0.22 3.08 1.07
N PHE A 159 -0.03 2.25 2.08
CA PHE A 159 -0.99 2.51 3.15
C PHE A 159 -0.37 3.03 4.45
N VAL A 160 0.95 2.89 4.63
CA VAL A 160 1.68 3.50 5.76
C VAL A 160 1.37 5.00 5.95
N PRO A 161 1.40 5.86 4.90
CA PRO A 161 1.01 7.27 5.05
C PRO A 161 -0.44 7.46 5.53
N LEU A 162 -1.32 6.52 5.20
CA LEU A 162 -2.72 6.55 5.61
C LEU A 162 -2.87 6.23 7.11
N ALA A 163 -2.17 5.22 7.62
CA ALA A 163 -2.14 4.93 9.05
C ALA A 163 -1.55 6.11 9.84
N LEU A 164 -0.41 6.65 9.39
CA LEU A 164 0.24 7.79 10.04
C LEU A 164 -0.66 9.04 10.08
N ILE A 165 -1.37 9.34 8.97
CA ILE A 165 -2.25 10.52 8.94
C ILE A 165 -3.52 10.32 9.78
N GLY A 166 -4.06 9.10 9.85
CA GLY A 166 -5.16 8.75 10.75
C GLY A 166 -4.79 9.00 12.21
N TYR A 167 -3.61 8.52 12.62
CA TYR A 167 -3.05 8.79 13.93
C TYR A 167 -2.86 10.29 14.20
N TYR A 168 -2.27 11.02 13.25
CA TYR A 168 -2.09 12.48 13.35
C TYR A 168 -3.41 13.22 13.58
N LEU A 169 -4.49 12.81 12.91
CA LEU A 169 -5.81 13.41 13.08
C LEU A 169 -6.36 13.20 14.50
N ILE A 170 -6.13 12.03 15.12
CA ILE A 170 -6.52 11.76 16.51
C ILE A 170 -5.70 12.62 17.47
N ILE A 171 -4.37 12.56 17.37
CA ILE A 171 -3.48 13.10 18.40
C ILE A 171 -3.25 14.60 18.23
N ALA A 172 -2.99 15.08 17.02
CA ALA A 172 -2.63 16.49 16.80
C ALA A 172 -3.85 17.36 16.47
N ARG A 173 -4.79 16.87 15.65
CA ARG A 173 -5.97 17.67 15.23
C ARG A 173 -7.20 17.47 16.10
N LYS A 174 -7.22 16.44 16.96
CA LYS A 174 -8.38 16.03 17.77
C LYS A 174 -9.65 15.75 16.92
N GLU A 175 -9.45 15.38 15.65
CA GLU A 175 -10.51 14.98 14.71
C GLU A 175 -10.81 13.48 14.90
N TYR A 176 -11.28 13.09 16.09
CA TYR A 176 -11.31 11.69 16.55
C TYR A 176 -12.00 10.73 15.59
N ILE A 177 -13.24 11.02 15.17
CA ILE A 177 -14.02 10.11 14.30
C ILE A 177 -13.29 9.86 12.98
N LYS A 178 -12.82 10.94 12.34
CA LYS A 178 -12.13 10.86 11.06
C LYS A 178 -10.77 10.15 11.20
N GLY A 179 -10.04 10.46 12.27
CA GLY A 179 -8.76 9.84 12.56
C GLY A 179 -8.88 8.34 12.81
N VAL A 180 -9.91 7.92 13.57
CA VAL A 180 -10.23 6.49 13.80
C VAL A 180 -10.48 5.76 12.49
N LEU A 181 -11.38 6.28 11.65
CA LEU A 181 -11.72 5.64 10.38
C LEU A 181 -10.50 5.50 9.46
N ILE A 182 -9.68 6.54 9.37
CA ILE A 182 -8.50 6.55 8.50
C ILE A 182 -7.39 5.65 9.05
N LEU A 183 -7.16 5.65 10.38
CA LEU A 183 -6.17 4.79 11.02
C LEU A 183 -6.52 3.32 10.85
N SER A 184 -7.78 2.95 11.11
CA SER A 184 -8.26 1.58 10.91
C SER A 184 -8.14 1.15 9.45
N LEU A 185 -8.54 2.01 8.51
CA LEU A 185 -8.43 1.70 7.08
C LEU A 185 -6.97 1.51 6.65
N GLY A 186 -6.07 2.38 7.10
CA GLY A 186 -4.64 2.26 6.83
C GLY A 186 -4.06 0.94 7.33
N LEU A 187 -4.28 0.63 8.61
CA LEU A 187 -3.79 -0.62 9.21
C LEU A 187 -4.41 -1.86 8.57
N SER A 188 -5.71 -1.87 8.24
CA SER A 188 -6.36 -3.02 7.58
C SER A 188 -5.77 -3.26 6.19
N LEU A 189 -5.55 -2.20 5.41
CA LEU A 189 -4.93 -2.33 4.09
C LEU A 189 -3.46 -2.75 4.18
N GLU A 190 -2.75 -2.33 5.23
CA GLU A 190 -1.41 -2.84 5.55
C GLU A 190 -1.44 -4.34 5.88
N ILE A 191 -2.31 -4.82 6.77
CA ILE A 191 -2.30 -6.24 7.19
C ILE A 191 -2.74 -7.16 6.05
N TYR A 192 -3.62 -6.70 5.17
CA TYR A 192 -4.01 -7.41 3.97
C TYR A 192 -2.97 -7.39 2.84
N SER A 193 -1.86 -6.67 3.05
CA SER A 193 -0.72 -6.64 2.13
C SER A 193 0.51 -7.31 2.76
N HIS A 194 0.85 -6.94 4.00
CA HIS A 194 2.04 -7.40 4.70
C HIS A 194 1.91 -7.27 6.24
N ILE A 195 1.90 -8.41 6.91
CA ILE A 195 1.73 -8.50 8.38
C ILE A 195 2.88 -7.79 9.11
N LEU A 196 4.13 -8.02 8.67
CA LEU A 196 5.29 -7.44 9.36
C LEU A 196 5.33 -5.91 9.28
N THR A 197 4.99 -5.33 8.12
CA THR A 197 4.89 -3.86 7.97
C THR A 197 3.85 -3.30 8.92
N THR A 198 2.70 -3.96 9.05
CA THR A 198 1.64 -3.56 9.99
C THR A 198 2.14 -3.54 11.44
N VAL A 199 2.86 -4.59 11.86
CA VAL A 199 3.42 -4.68 13.21
C VAL A 199 4.42 -3.54 13.45
N ILE A 200 5.30 -3.26 12.49
CA ILE A 200 6.27 -2.16 12.58
C ILE A 200 5.54 -0.81 12.68
N THR A 201 4.50 -0.57 11.87
CA THR A 201 3.69 0.64 11.93
C THR A 201 3.04 0.81 13.31
N ILE A 202 2.42 -0.25 13.86
CA ILE A 202 1.79 -0.21 15.18
C ILE A 202 2.83 0.10 16.27
N LEU A 203 3.98 -0.57 16.27
CA LEU A 203 5.05 -0.32 17.23
C LEU A 203 5.57 1.11 17.15
N PHE A 204 5.75 1.64 15.93
CA PHE A 204 6.13 3.03 15.72
C PHE A 204 5.10 3.99 16.30
N LEU A 205 3.80 3.79 16.03
CA LEU A 205 2.72 4.62 16.56
C LEU A 205 2.64 4.56 18.09
N LEU A 206 2.91 3.41 18.70
CA LEU A 206 2.99 3.26 20.16
C LEU A 206 4.14 4.09 20.75
N VAL A 207 5.34 4.01 20.15
CA VAL A 207 6.50 4.81 20.58
C VAL A 207 6.19 6.31 20.47
N VAL A 208 5.63 6.75 19.33
CA VAL A 208 5.24 8.15 19.13
C VAL A 208 4.19 8.58 20.16
N TYR A 209 3.26 7.71 20.52
CA TYR A 209 2.25 8.02 21.54
C TYR A 209 2.86 8.16 22.94
N ILE A 210 3.79 7.28 23.32
CA ILE A 210 4.51 7.40 24.60
C ILE A 210 5.26 8.73 24.67
N LEU A 211 5.91 9.14 23.59
CA LEU A 211 6.59 10.44 23.52
C LEU A 211 5.61 11.62 23.61
N HIS A 212 4.45 11.53 22.96
CA HIS A 212 3.38 12.54 23.07
C HIS A 212 2.92 12.73 24.52
N LEU A 213 2.76 11.63 25.28
CA LEU A 213 2.37 11.68 26.69
C LEU A 213 3.40 12.38 27.61
N LEU A 214 4.65 12.52 27.17
CA LEU A 214 5.64 13.31 27.91
C LEU A 214 5.37 14.81 27.80
N ASN A 215 4.66 15.25 26.74
CA ASN A 215 4.45 16.66 26.43
C ASN A 215 3.00 17.12 26.71
N ASP A 216 1.98 16.34 26.34
CA ASP A 216 0.57 16.70 26.53
C ASP A 216 -0.24 15.52 27.08
N ARG A 217 -0.88 15.73 28.24
CA ARG A 217 -1.73 14.74 28.91
C ARG A 217 -3.18 15.18 29.06
N LYS A 218 -3.60 16.28 28.42
CA LYS A 218 -4.93 16.87 28.63
C LYS A 218 -6.08 15.97 28.16
N ASN A 219 -5.88 15.22 27.07
CA ASN A 219 -6.95 14.47 26.40
C ASN A 219 -6.75 12.95 26.39
N VAL A 220 -5.90 12.42 27.27
CA VAL A 220 -5.44 11.02 27.26
C VAL A 220 -6.59 10.01 27.22
N ILE A 221 -7.64 10.23 28.00
CA ILE A 221 -8.79 9.30 28.04
C ILE A 221 -9.47 9.21 26.67
N THR A 222 -9.69 10.35 26.01
CA THR A 222 -10.34 10.41 24.70
C THR A 222 -9.43 9.85 23.60
N GLU A 223 -8.12 10.13 23.68
CA GLU A 223 -7.11 9.59 22.76
C GLU A 223 -7.02 8.07 22.86
N ILE A 224 -6.95 7.51 24.07
CA ILE A 224 -6.95 6.06 24.30
C ILE A 224 -8.23 5.44 23.76
N LYS A 225 -9.41 6.01 24.04
CA LYS A 225 -10.69 5.52 23.49
C LYS A 225 -10.67 5.48 21.97
N ALA A 226 -10.17 6.53 21.32
CA ALA A 226 -10.06 6.59 19.86
C ALA A 226 -9.08 5.53 19.32
N LEU A 227 -7.90 5.38 19.92
CA LEU A 227 -6.93 4.35 19.52
C LEU A 227 -7.49 2.93 19.71
N MET A 228 -8.19 2.66 20.82
CA MET A 228 -8.88 1.38 21.06
C MET A 228 -9.98 1.12 20.03
N MET A 229 -10.80 2.13 19.71
CA MET A 229 -11.83 2.01 18.67
C MET A 229 -11.19 1.72 17.31
N SER A 230 -10.03 2.34 17.03
CA SER A 230 -9.28 2.10 15.79
C SER A 230 -8.80 0.66 15.70
N ALA A 231 -8.30 0.10 16.81
CA ALA A 231 -7.88 -1.30 16.90
C ALA A 231 -9.05 -2.29 16.75
N ILE A 232 -10.22 -1.98 17.33
CA ILE A 232 -11.43 -2.81 17.19
C ILE A 232 -11.91 -2.82 15.74
N LEU A 233 -11.95 -1.66 15.08
CA LEU A 233 -12.35 -1.56 13.68
C LEU A 233 -11.34 -2.24 12.76
N PHE A 234 -10.04 -2.05 13.02
CA PHE A 234 -8.96 -2.75 12.31
C PHE A 234 -9.11 -4.28 12.39
N GLY A 235 -9.43 -4.84 13.56
CA GLY A 235 -9.64 -6.28 13.72
C GLY A 235 -10.93 -6.82 13.09
N ARG A 236 -11.79 -5.96 12.53
CA ARG A 236 -13.08 -6.33 11.91
C ARG A 236 -13.17 -6.00 10.42
N LEU A 237 -12.28 -5.16 9.91
CA LEU A 237 -12.19 -4.71 8.51
C LEU A 237 -11.20 -5.58 7.76
#